data_AF-A0A8C3RTU5-F1
#
_entry.id   AF-A0A8C3RTU5-F1
#
_cell.length_a   1.000
_cell.length_b   1.000
_cell.length_c   1.000
_cell.angle_alpha   90.00
_cell.angle_beta   90.00
_cell.angle_gamma   90.00
#
_symmetry.space_group_name_H-M   'P 1'
#
loop_
_entity.id
_entity.type
_entity.pdbx_description
1 polymer ?
#
loop_
_entity_poly.entity_id
_entity_poly.type
_entity_poly.pdbx_seq_one_letter_code
_entity_poly.pdbx_strand_id
1 'polypeptide(L)'
;RMHQCISLLGLLLIWSFLRQLIIAKTSLSSPPWPEVKLPDPIEEAKYHTEVVQKVNEMIATGQYGRLFAVVHFASKQWKVTSEDLILMENVLPAECGDRIRLEKVLMVGADDFTLIGKPLLGKDLVRVEATVIEKTESWPRINMRFWKRHNYQRKKIIVQPQTVLRINTIEIAPCLS
;
A
#
# COMPACT_ATOMS: atom_id res chain seq x y z
N ARG A 1 -16.04 63.14 13.17
CA ARG A 1 -17.28 62.53 12.61
C ARG A 1 -17.10 61.92 11.21
N MET A 2 -16.12 62.31 10.38
CA MET A 2 -15.90 61.69 9.05
C MET A 2 -15.22 60.31 9.08
N HIS A 3 -14.40 60.01 10.10
CA HIS A 3 -13.70 58.71 10.20
C HIS A 3 -14.63 57.50 10.53
N GLN A 4 -15.85 57.72 11.05
CA GLN A 4 -16.82 56.64 11.29
C GLN A 4 -17.59 56.25 10.01
N CYS A 5 -17.84 57.18 9.08
CA CYS A 5 -18.60 56.89 7.85
C CYS A 5 -17.85 56.00 6.84
N ILE A 6 -16.51 56.08 6.80
CA ILE A 6 -15.69 55.28 5.86
C ILE A 6 -15.73 53.79 6.26
N SER A 7 -15.82 53.47 7.55
CA SER A 7 -15.92 52.10 8.05
C SER A 7 -17.25 51.41 7.69
N LEU A 8 -18.35 52.17 7.72
CA LEU A 8 -19.70 51.68 7.40
C LEU A 8 -19.91 51.45 5.89
N LEU A 9 -19.35 52.33 5.04
CA LEU A 9 -19.35 52.15 3.58
C LEU A 9 -18.47 50.98 3.14
N GLY A 10 -17.32 50.76 3.81
CA GLY A 10 -16.46 49.60 3.57
C GLY A 10 -17.13 48.28 3.96
N LEU A 11 -17.79 48.22 5.13
CA LEU A 11 -18.59 47.06 5.55
C LEU A 11 -19.78 46.79 4.62
N LEU A 12 -20.46 47.84 4.14
CA LEU A 12 -21.58 47.73 3.19
C LEU A 12 -21.15 47.23 1.80
N LEU A 13 -19.95 47.62 1.32
CA LEU A 13 -19.39 47.13 0.06
C LEU A 13 -18.93 45.66 0.18
N ILE A 14 -18.35 45.26 1.31
CA ILE A 14 -18.03 43.86 1.60
C ILE A 14 -19.31 43.02 1.70
N TRP A 15 -20.36 43.55 2.33
CA TRP A 15 -21.70 42.94 2.37
C TRP A 15 -22.36 42.85 0.99
N SER A 16 -22.20 43.86 0.13
CA SER A 16 -22.78 43.82 -1.23
C SER A 16 -22.03 42.86 -2.14
N PHE A 17 -20.72 42.67 -1.94
CA PHE A 17 -19.90 41.73 -2.71
C PHE A 17 -20.18 40.27 -2.32
N LEU A 18 -20.43 39.98 -1.03
CA LEU A 18 -20.83 38.64 -0.57
C LEU A 18 -22.23 38.20 -1.03
N ARG A 19 -23.09 39.14 -1.46
CA ARG A 19 -24.48 38.85 -1.89
C ARG A 19 -24.60 38.43 -3.36
N GLN A 20 -23.53 38.52 -4.15
CA GLN A 20 -23.58 38.36 -5.61
C GLN A 20 -23.59 36.91 -6.13
N LEU A 21 -23.50 35.88 -5.28
CA LEU A 21 -23.46 34.47 -5.72
C LEU A 21 -24.52 33.57 -5.05
N ILE A 22 -25.72 34.10 -4.80
CA ILE A 22 -26.86 33.27 -4.38
C ILE A 22 -27.57 32.79 -5.66
N ILE A 23 -27.21 31.58 -6.11
CA ILE A 23 -27.81 30.92 -7.28
C ILE A 23 -29.07 30.17 -6.82
N ALA A 24 -30.18 30.34 -7.52
CA ALA A 24 -31.42 29.61 -7.24
C ALA A 24 -31.21 28.11 -7.45
N LYS A 25 -31.78 27.28 -6.57
CA LYS A 25 -31.64 25.83 -6.65
C LYS A 25 -32.36 25.29 -7.88
N THR A 26 -31.61 24.73 -8.82
CA THR A 26 -32.07 24.07 -10.05
C THR A 26 -31.42 22.70 -10.18
N SER A 27 -31.75 21.93 -11.22
CA SER A 27 -31.10 20.65 -11.52
C SER A 27 -29.59 20.76 -11.79
N LEU A 28 -29.10 21.97 -12.13
CA LEU A 28 -27.69 22.23 -12.46
C LEU A 28 -27.02 23.27 -11.55
N SER A 29 -27.73 23.77 -10.53
CA SER A 29 -27.21 24.81 -9.63
C SER A 29 -26.13 24.31 -8.68
N SER A 30 -26.13 23.02 -8.38
CA SER A 30 -25.11 22.34 -7.58
C SER A 30 -24.70 21.07 -8.33
N PRO A 31 -23.45 20.61 -8.13
CA PRO A 31 -23.06 19.30 -8.63
C PRO A 31 -24.01 18.20 -8.10
N PRO A 32 -24.12 17.07 -8.83
CA PRO A 32 -25.02 15.99 -8.44
C PRO A 32 -24.55 15.24 -7.17
N TRP A 33 -23.29 15.41 -6.75
CA TRP A 33 -22.76 14.84 -5.51
C TRP A 33 -22.99 15.74 -4.30
N PRO A 34 -23.16 15.16 -3.10
CA PRO A 34 -23.33 15.93 -1.88
C PRO A 34 -22.05 16.69 -1.52
N GLU A 35 -22.23 17.88 -0.95
CA GLU A 35 -21.12 18.63 -0.37
C GLU A 35 -20.69 17.97 0.95
N VAL A 36 -19.42 17.56 1.03
CA VAL A 36 -18.83 16.93 2.22
C VAL A 36 -17.91 17.93 2.89
N LYS A 37 -18.12 18.18 4.19
CA LYS A 37 -17.24 19.00 5.02
C LYS A 37 -16.29 18.09 5.78
N LEU A 38 -14.99 18.37 5.69
CA LEU A 38 -13.97 17.66 6.44
C LEU A 38 -13.97 18.13 7.91
N PRO A 39 -13.62 17.26 8.86
CA PRO A 39 -13.42 17.65 10.26
C PRO A 39 -12.27 18.65 10.44
N ASP A 40 -12.20 19.24 11.64
CA ASP A 40 -11.13 20.16 12.01
C ASP A 40 -9.81 19.40 12.23
N PRO A 41 -8.66 19.92 11.75
CA PRO A 41 -7.39 19.18 11.74
C PRO A 41 -6.85 18.85 13.15
N ILE A 42 -7.19 19.67 14.15
CA ILE A 42 -6.76 19.46 15.55
C ILE A 42 -7.52 18.28 16.18
N GLU A 43 -8.80 18.12 15.85
CA GLU A 43 -9.61 17.01 16.37
C GLU A 43 -9.23 15.69 15.68
N GLU A 44 -8.99 15.73 14.37
CA GLU A 44 -8.51 14.56 13.61
C GLU A 44 -7.17 14.05 14.13
N ALA A 45 -6.21 14.94 14.43
CA ALA A 45 -4.90 14.55 14.95
C ALA A 45 -5.00 13.82 16.30
N LYS A 46 -5.91 14.27 17.19
CA LYS A 46 -6.18 13.58 18.47
C LYS A 46 -6.78 12.20 18.22
N TYR A 47 -7.82 12.13 17.38
CA TYR A 47 -8.47 10.87 17.03
C TYR A 47 -7.48 9.86 16.42
N HIS A 48 -6.61 10.29 15.50
CA HIS A 48 -5.58 9.44 14.91
C HIS A 48 -4.60 8.91 15.97
N THR A 49 -4.18 9.76 16.91
CA THR A 49 -3.27 9.37 17.99
C THR A 49 -3.93 8.32 18.89
N GLU A 50 -5.20 8.51 19.25
CA GLU A 50 -5.97 7.55 20.07
C GLU A 50 -6.13 6.20 19.36
N VAL A 51 -6.40 6.20 18.05
CA VAL A 51 -6.52 4.97 17.26
C VAL A 51 -5.17 4.24 17.18
N VAL A 52 -4.07 4.96 16.95
CA VAL A 52 -2.72 4.38 16.91
C VAL A 52 -2.35 3.76 18.26
N GLN A 53 -2.65 4.42 19.38
CA GLN A 53 -2.43 3.89 20.72
C GLN A 53 -3.19 2.58 20.95
N LYS A 54 -4.49 2.52 20.60
CA LYS A 54 -5.29 1.29 20.70
C LYS A 54 -4.69 0.15 19.88
N VAL A 55 -4.25 0.42 18.65
CA VAL A 55 -3.60 -0.60 17.81
C VAL A 55 -2.28 -1.06 18.41
N ASN A 56 -1.49 -0.16 18.98
CA ASN A 56 -0.24 -0.51 19.65
C ASN A 56 -0.47 -1.40 20.88
N GLU A 57 -1.53 -1.13 21.65
CA GLU A 57 -1.96 -1.98 22.77
C GLU A 57 -2.41 -3.37 22.30
N MET A 58 -3.16 -3.49 21.19
CA MET A 58 -3.54 -4.78 20.61
C MET A 58 -2.32 -5.60 20.16
N ILE A 59 -1.32 -4.94 19.56
CA ILE A 59 -0.07 -5.59 19.16
C ILE A 59 0.72 -6.04 20.40
N ALA A 60 0.85 -5.17 21.41
CA ALA A 60 1.59 -5.46 22.64
C ALA A 60 0.96 -6.60 23.46
N THR A 61 -0.36 -6.70 23.47
CA THR A 61 -1.11 -7.79 24.12
C THR A 61 -1.13 -9.08 23.30
N GLY A 62 -0.65 -9.06 22.05
CA GLY A 62 -0.67 -10.22 21.16
C GLY A 62 -2.07 -10.61 20.70
N GLN A 63 -3.05 -9.71 20.79
CA GLN A 63 -4.42 -9.93 20.37
C GLN A 63 -4.56 -9.74 18.86
N TYR A 64 -3.88 -10.59 18.10
CA TYR A 64 -4.01 -10.63 16.65
C TYR A 64 -4.02 -12.07 16.15
N GLY A 65 -4.87 -12.34 15.16
CA GLY A 65 -4.94 -13.63 14.48
C GLY A 65 -3.78 -13.86 13.52
N ARG A 66 -4.05 -14.60 12.44
CA ARG A 66 -3.04 -14.89 11.42
C ARG A 66 -2.71 -13.62 10.64
N LEU A 67 -1.42 -13.28 10.58
CA LEU A 67 -0.95 -12.13 9.81
C LEU A 67 -0.75 -12.47 8.34
N PHE A 68 -0.99 -11.48 7.49
CA PHE A 68 -0.56 -11.49 6.10
C PHE A 68 0.24 -10.24 5.78
N ALA A 69 1.17 -10.34 4.83
CA ALA A 69 1.99 -9.24 4.40
C ALA A 69 1.96 -9.11 2.87
N VAL A 70 2.21 -7.89 2.39
CA VAL A 70 2.55 -7.64 0.99
C VAL A 70 4.02 -7.28 0.92
N VAL A 71 4.80 -8.17 0.31
CA VAL A 71 6.25 -8.02 0.16
C VAL A 71 6.62 -7.73 -1.28
N HIS A 72 7.54 -6.78 -1.49
CA HIS A 72 8.11 -6.52 -2.79
C HIS A 72 9.45 -7.25 -2.93
N PHE A 73 9.45 -8.31 -3.72
CA PHE A 73 10.62 -9.16 -3.90
C PHE A 73 10.75 -9.60 -5.37
N ALA A 74 11.99 -9.64 -5.88
CA ALA A 74 12.28 -9.94 -7.28
C ALA A 74 11.44 -9.12 -8.28
N SER A 75 11.28 -7.82 -8.02
CA SER A 75 10.50 -6.86 -8.84
C SER A 75 9.01 -7.19 -8.99
N LYS A 76 8.47 -8.03 -8.10
CA LYS A 76 7.04 -8.37 -8.01
C LYS A 76 6.55 -8.15 -6.60
N GLN A 77 5.25 -7.88 -6.46
CA GLN A 77 4.58 -7.81 -5.16
C GLN A 77 3.89 -9.15 -4.91
N TRP A 78 4.08 -9.70 -3.70
CA TRP A 78 3.50 -10.97 -3.29
C TRP A 78 2.64 -10.74 -2.05
N LYS A 79 1.40 -11.22 -2.10
CA LYS A 79 0.59 -11.40 -0.90
C LYS A 79 1.00 -12.73 -0.26
N VAL A 80 1.48 -12.66 0.97
CA VAL A 80 2.06 -13.80 1.67
C VAL A 80 1.49 -13.95 3.06
N THR A 81 1.30 -15.18 3.49
CA THR A 81 0.99 -15.54 4.87
C THR A 81 2.05 -16.49 5.43
N SER A 82 2.02 -16.77 6.73
CA SER A 82 2.89 -17.78 7.33
C SER A 82 2.73 -19.13 6.62
N GLU A 83 3.84 -19.82 6.39
CA GLU A 83 3.94 -21.15 5.76
C GLU A 83 3.65 -21.22 4.24
N ASP A 84 3.36 -20.10 3.59
CA ASP A 84 3.10 -20.07 2.15
C ASP A 84 4.37 -20.30 1.32
N LEU A 85 4.17 -20.83 0.11
CA LEU A 85 5.21 -21.03 -0.89
C LEU A 85 5.17 -19.95 -1.98
N ILE A 86 6.34 -19.44 -2.34
CA ILE A 86 6.53 -18.43 -3.38
C ILE A 86 7.48 -18.99 -4.43
N LEU A 87 6.99 -19.10 -5.67
CA LEU A 87 7.81 -19.46 -6.83
C LEU A 87 8.30 -18.20 -7.53
N MET A 88 9.60 -18.09 -7.76
CA MET A 88 10.19 -16.92 -8.40
C MET A 88 11.14 -17.31 -9.52
N GLU A 89 11.01 -16.63 -10.65
CA GLU A 89 11.86 -16.83 -11.84
C GLU A 89 13.16 -16.00 -11.73
N ASN A 90 13.95 -16.25 -10.67
CA ASN A 90 15.23 -15.60 -10.49
C ASN A 90 16.24 -16.54 -9.81
N VAL A 91 17.52 -16.31 -10.06
CA VAL A 91 18.62 -17.01 -9.38
C VAL A 91 18.96 -16.23 -8.12
N LEU A 92 18.75 -16.86 -6.97
CA LEU A 92 19.16 -16.33 -5.67
C LEU A 92 20.56 -16.85 -5.30
N PRO A 93 21.48 -15.98 -4.85
CA PRO A 93 22.80 -16.36 -4.35
C PRO A 93 22.75 -16.85 -2.90
N ALA A 94 21.77 -17.69 -2.57
CA ALA A 94 21.58 -18.32 -1.25
C ALA A 94 21.42 -19.83 -1.43
N GLU A 95 21.92 -20.66 -0.52
CA GLU A 95 21.82 -22.12 -0.62
C GLU A 95 20.44 -22.63 -0.21
N CYS A 96 20.11 -23.87 -0.60
CA CYS A 96 18.88 -24.50 -0.14
C CYS A 96 18.96 -24.74 1.37
N GLY A 97 17.97 -24.27 2.12
CA GLY A 97 17.94 -24.28 3.59
C GLY A 97 18.28 -22.93 4.23
N ASP A 98 18.83 -21.97 3.48
CA ASP A 98 19.18 -20.66 4.02
C ASP A 98 17.94 -19.85 4.42
N ARG A 99 18.08 -19.16 5.56
CA ARG A 99 17.08 -18.20 6.07
C ARG A 99 17.38 -16.80 5.55
N ILE A 100 16.39 -16.19 4.92
CA ILE A 100 16.46 -14.86 4.32
C ILE A 100 15.42 -13.97 4.97
N ARG A 101 15.82 -12.76 5.35
CA ARG A 101 14.90 -11.71 5.80
C ARG A 101 14.43 -10.87 4.62
N LEU A 102 13.12 -10.78 4.42
CA LEU A 102 12.53 -9.92 3.39
C LEU A 102 12.38 -8.50 3.96
N GLU A 103 13.20 -7.57 3.48
CA GLU A 103 13.23 -6.20 4.03
C GLU A 103 12.09 -5.31 3.50
N LYS A 104 11.68 -5.51 2.25
CA LYS A 104 10.74 -4.60 1.56
C LYS A 104 9.30 -5.07 1.78
N VAL A 105 8.73 -4.68 2.91
CA VAL A 105 7.31 -4.89 3.25
C VAL A 105 6.53 -3.60 2.99
N LEU A 106 5.43 -3.71 2.24
CA LEU A 106 4.57 -2.57 1.89
C LEU A 106 3.41 -2.44 2.87
N MET A 107 2.84 -3.58 3.25
CA MET A 107 1.67 -3.66 4.10
C MET A 107 1.71 -4.92 4.94
N VAL A 108 1.18 -4.84 6.15
CA VAL A 108 0.86 -5.99 7.00
C VAL A 108 -0.58 -5.86 7.47
N GLY A 109 -1.34 -6.94 7.42
CA GLY A 109 -2.72 -6.99 7.90
C GLY A 109 -2.92 -8.13 8.88
N ALA A 110 -3.72 -7.84 9.90
CA ALA A 110 -4.37 -8.79 10.79
C ALA A 110 -5.88 -8.82 10.45
N ASP A 111 -6.66 -9.52 11.26
CA ASP A 111 -8.13 -9.57 11.11
C ASP A 111 -8.78 -8.21 11.40
N ASP A 112 -8.31 -7.49 12.43
CA ASP A 112 -8.93 -6.26 12.92
C ASP A 112 -8.22 -4.96 12.51
N PHE A 113 -6.94 -5.04 12.12
CA PHE A 113 -6.15 -3.86 11.76
C PHE A 113 -5.21 -4.10 10.58
N THR A 114 -4.85 -3.02 9.90
CA THR A 114 -3.90 -3.03 8.78
C THR A 114 -2.90 -1.89 8.90
N LEU A 115 -1.62 -2.21 8.74
CA LEU A 115 -0.52 -1.26 8.70
C LEU A 115 -0.06 -1.09 7.26
N ILE A 116 -0.16 0.14 6.73
CA ILE A 116 0.20 0.47 5.36
C ILE A 116 1.40 1.43 5.36
N GLY A 117 2.46 1.06 4.64
CA GLY A 117 3.67 1.86 4.50
C GLY A 117 3.52 3.02 3.51
N LYS A 118 4.43 4.00 3.62
CA LYS A 118 4.53 5.13 2.69
C LYS A 118 5.96 5.27 2.15
N PRO A 119 6.37 4.50 1.12
CA PRO A 119 5.72 3.33 0.52
C PRO A 119 6.03 2.00 1.21
N LEU A 120 7.05 1.97 2.08
CA LEU A 120 7.48 0.77 2.83
C LEU A 120 7.21 0.97 4.32
N LEU A 121 7.06 -0.13 5.04
CA LEU A 121 7.04 -0.15 6.50
C LEU A 121 8.47 -0.11 7.07
N GLY A 122 8.61 0.35 8.30
CA GLY A 122 9.89 0.38 9.00
C GLY A 122 10.45 -1.03 9.23
N LYS A 123 11.78 -1.18 9.11
CA LYS A 123 12.45 -2.46 9.36
C LYS A 123 12.31 -2.92 10.80
N ASP A 124 12.16 -2.00 11.74
CA ASP A 124 12.02 -2.32 13.17
C ASP A 124 10.60 -2.77 13.52
N LEU A 125 9.62 -2.38 12.69
CA LEU A 125 8.21 -2.67 12.90
C LEU A 125 7.84 -4.08 12.44
N VAL A 126 8.40 -4.54 11.32
CA VAL A 126 8.03 -5.82 10.70
C VAL A 126 9.26 -6.66 10.37
N ARG A 127 9.18 -7.95 10.71
CA ARG A 127 10.16 -8.96 10.34
C ARG A 127 9.47 -10.11 9.60
N VAL A 128 9.79 -10.27 8.33
CA VAL A 128 9.35 -11.41 7.51
C VAL A 128 10.55 -12.28 7.21
N GLU A 129 10.51 -13.53 7.69
CA GLU A 129 11.54 -14.53 7.43
C GLU A 129 11.05 -15.56 6.41
N ALA A 130 11.92 -15.89 5.46
CA ALA A 130 11.68 -16.92 4.47
C ALA A 130 12.84 -17.91 4.42
N THR A 131 12.59 -19.14 3.99
CA THR A 131 13.60 -20.16 3.72
C THR A 131 13.62 -20.53 2.25
N VAL A 132 14.81 -20.75 1.70
CA VAL A 132 14.97 -21.33 0.38
C VAL A 132 14.73 -22.83 0.48
N ILE A 133 13.70 -23.36 -0.18
CA ILE A 133 13.45 -24.79 -0.21
C ILE A 133 14.25 -25.46 -1.30
N GLU A 134 14.01 -25.02 -2.54
CA GLU A 134 14.57 -25.65 -3.72
C GLU A 134 14.85 -24.64 -4.82
N LYS A 135 15.77 -25.04 -5.70
CA LYS A 135 16.09 -24.37 -6.95
C LYS A 135 15.81 -25.36 -8.07
N THR A 136 14.84 -25.03 -8.90
CA THR A 136 14.38 -25.87 -10.01
C THR A 136 14.49 -25.12 -11.33
N GLU A 137 14.34 -25.83 -12.43
CA GLU A 137 14.18 -25.25 -13.74
C GLU A 137 12.69 -25.21 -14.12
N SER A 138 12.30 -24.19 -14.88
CA SER A 138 10.94 -24.09 -15.40
C SER A 138 10.68 -25.20 -16.41
N TRP A 139 9.41 -25.50 -16.64
CA TRP A 139 9.02 -26.29 -17.81
C TRP A 139 9.55 -25.64 -19.10
N PRO A 140 9.97 -26.42 -20.11
CA PRO A 140 10.59 -25.90 -21.32
C PRO A 140 9.58 -25.11 -22.15
N ARG A 141 9.75 -23.79 -22.17
CA ARG A 141 8.90 -22.87 -22.94
C ARG A 141 9.38 -22.79 -24.38
N ILE A 142 8.50 -23.12 -25.33
CA ILE A 142 8.80 -23.05 -26.76
C ILE A 142 8.43 -21.66 -27.29
N ASN A 143 9.44 -20.92 -27.76
CA ASN A 143 9.27 -19.67 -28.47
C ASN A 143 9.47 -19.90 -29.98
N MET A 144 8.38 -19.84 -30.73
CA MET A 144 8.36 -20.09 -32.16
C MET A 144 8.11 -18.78 -32.92
N ARG A 145 9.03 -18.39 -33.80
CA ARG A 145 8.87 -17.25 -34.71
C ARG A 145 8.71 -17.74 -36.12
N PHE A 146 7.66 -17.28 -36.79
CA PHE A 146 7.33 -17.68 -38.15
C PHE A 146 6.93 -16.46 -38.98
N TRP A 147 7.47 -16.34 -40.19
CA TRP A 147 7.11 -15.30 -41.14
C TRP A 147 6.75 -15.93 -42.48
N LYS A 148 5.45 -15.83 -42.81
CA LYS A 148 4.83 -16.43 -44.00
C LYS A 148 5.51 -15.94 -45.28
N ARG A 149 5.77 -16.86 -46.23
CA ARG A 149 6.38 -16.60 -47.56
C ARG A 149 7.80 -16.01 -47.55
N HIS A 150 8.43 -15.88 -46.38
CA HIS A 150 9.81 -15.37 -46.26
C HIS A 150 10.82 -16.46 -45.89
N ASN A 151 10.41 -17.75 -45.96
CA ASN A 151 11.19 -18.91 -45.52
C ASN A 151 11.84 -18.72 -44.12
N TYR A 152 11.15 -18.00 -43.24
CA TYR A 152 11.65 -17.66 -41.92
C TYR A 152 10.83 -18.40 -40.87
N GLN A 153 11.48 -19.39 -40.26
CA GLN A 153 10.93 -20.22 -39.21
C GLN A 153 12.04 -20.51 -38.19
N ARG A 154 11.91 -20.03 -36.95
CA ARG A 154 12.90 -20.20 -35.89
C ARG A 154 12.21 -20.69 -34.61
N LYS A 155 12.70 -21.80 -34.06
CA LYS A 155 12.26 -22.36 -32.78
C LYS A 155 13.36 -22.16 -31.74
N LYS A 156 13.03 -21.59 -30.59
CA LYS A 156 13.90 -21.49 -29.42
C LYS A 156 13.20 -22.15 -28.24
N ILE A 157 13.87 -23.07 -27.56
CA ILE A 157 13.41 -23.62 -26.29
C ILE A 157 14.09 -22.81 -25.18
N ILE A 158 13.30 -22.30 -24.24
CA ILE A 158 13.76 -21.46 -23.14
C ILE A 158 13.38 -22.17 -21.85
N VAL A 159 14.38 -22.43 -21.01
CA VAL A 159 14.22 -22.95 -19.67
C VAL A 159 14.74 -21.86 -18.73
N GLN A 160 13.92 -21.45 -17.76
CA GLN A 160 14.26 -20.40 -16.82
C GLN A 160 14.58 -21.01 -15.46
N PRO A 161 15.64 -20.56 -14.76
CA PRO A 161 15.88 -20.98 -13.40
C PRO A 161 14.79 -20.39 -12.48
N GLN A 162 14.32 -21.22 -11.56
CA GLN A 162 13.28 -20.90 -10.59
C GLN A 162 13.78 -21.22 -9.18
N THR A 163 13.38 -20.40 -8.22
CA THR A 163 13.64 -20.62 -6.79
C THR A 163 12.31 -20.65 -6.06
N VAL A 164 12.14 -21.63 -5.18
CA VAL A 164 10.98 -21.74 -4.29
C VAL A 164 11.39 -21.27 -2.90
N LEU A 165 10.70 -20.25 -2.40
CA LEU A 165 10.80 -19.81 -1.02
C LEU A 165 9.59 -20.26 -0.22
N ARG A 166 9.79 -20.54 1.06
CA ARG A 166 8.71 -20.68 2.04
C ARG A 166 8.77 -19.55 3.04
N ILE A 167 7.65 -18.89 3.31
CA ILE A 167 7.56 -17.93 4.40
C ILE A 167 7.47 -18.69 5.71
N ASN A 168 8.38 -18.41 6.63
CA ASN A 168 8.39 -19.03 7.95
C ASN A 168 7.44 -18.28 8.88
N THR A 169 7.80 -17.03 9.19
CA THR A 169 7.10 -16.20 10.18
C THR A 169 6.98 -14.76 9.67
N ILE A 170 5.91 -14.12 10.13
CA ILE A 170 5.65 -12.69 9.97
C ILE A 170 5.45 -12.16 11.38
N GLU A 171 6.39 -11.35 11.86
CA GLU A 171 6.42 -10.79 13.20
C GLU A 171 6.27 -9.27 13.14
N ILE A 172 5.55 -8.71 14.12
CA ILE A 172 5.32 -7.27 14.28
C ILE A 172 5.81 -6.87 15.67
N ALA A 173 6.51 -5.73 15.76
CA ALA A 173 6.92 -5.13 17.02
C ALA A 173 5.98 -3.99 17.44
N PRO A 174 5.72 -3.78 18.75
CA PRO A 174 4.91 -2.67 19.25
C PRO A 174 5.74 -1.36 19.29
N CYS A 175 6.09 -0.84 18.11
CA CYS A 175 6.88 0.40 17.95
C CYS A 175 6.16 1.43 17.07
N LEU A 176 4.84 1.55 17.25
CA LEU A 176 4.04 2.58 16.60
C LEU A 176 4.21 3.91 17.35
N SER A 177 4.67 4.94 16.63
CA SER A 177 4.78 6.34 17.10
C SER A 177 3.60 7.17 16.65
#